data_AF-A7TJ11-F1
#
_entry.id   AF-A7TJ11-F1
#
_cell.length_a   1.000
_cell.length_b   1.000
_cell.length_c   1.000
_cell.angle_alpha   90.00
_cell.angle_beta   90.00
_cell.angle_gamma   90.00
#
_symmetry.space_group_name_H-M   'P 1'
#
loop_
_entity.id
_entity.type
_entity.pdbx_description
1 polymer ?
#
loop_
_entity_poly.entity_id
_entity_poly.type
_entity_poly.pdbx_seq_one_letter_code
_entity_poly.pdbx_strand_id
1 'polypeptide(L)'
;MLTALLDKIIKSNDRLALMGPDSNNDLLMNKDNSMAQSVLSFRGKHIPQISLEQYFQRIQKYCPITNDVFISLLVYFDRISKRCNNCVPSQDNPDGEDTNNKNGNDNDNNNDYYNSNINNSSNNSNNNNNNSSNNNSNNNSNSNNNGINEKNHNSQHQQLQIFVMDSYNIHRLIIAGVTVSTKFFSDLFYSNSRYARVGGISLQELNNLELQFLLMCDFHLLISVEELQRYADLLARFWQNNLKTNENLN
;
A
#
# COMPACT_ATOMS: atom_id res chain seq x y z
N MET A 1 -14.89 -15.47 10.53
CA MET A 1 -13.46 -15.62 10.14
C MET A 1 -12.85 -14.29 9.74
N LEU A 2 -13.30 -13.67 8.65
CA LEU A 2 -12.77 -12.38 8.17
C LEU A 2 -12.83 -11.27 9.23
N THR A 3 -13.98 -11.11 9.88
CA THR A 3 -14.20 -10.13 10.96
C THR A 3 -13.15 -10.25 12.07
N ALA A 4 -12.90 -11.46 12.56
CA ALA A 4 -11.91 -11.71 13.60
C ALA A 4 -10.47 -11.41 13.17
N LEU A 5 -10.14 -11.64 11.89
CA LEU A 5 -8.83 -11.27 11.34
C LEU A 5 -8.68 -9.75 11.31
N LEU A 6 -9.66 -9.04 10.75
CA LEU A 6 -9.66 -7.57 10.67
C LEU A 6 -9.61 -6.95 12.07
N ASP A 7 -10.45 -7.43 13.00
CA ASP A 7 -10.45 -6.98 14.40
C ASP A 7 -9.07 -7.17 15.06
N LYS A 8 -8.37 -8.29 14.78
CA LYS A 8 -7.03 -8.52 15.34
C LYS A 8 -5.99 -7.56 14.75
N ILE A 9 -6.04 -7.31 13.45
CA ILE A 9 -5.16 -6.36 12.75
C ILE A 9 -5.38 -4.96 13.32
N ILE A 10 -6.64 -4.52 13.40
CA ILE A 10 -7.00 -3.18 13.86
C ILE A 10 -6.63 -2.97 15.32
N LYS A 11 -6.95 -3.93 16.21
CA LYS A 11 -6.55 -3.84 17.62
C LYS A 11 -5.03 -3.76 17.79
N SER A 12 -4.27 -4.43 16.93
CA SER A 12 -2.81 -4.31 16.93
C SER A 12 -2.37 -2.91 16.47
N ASN A 13 -2.96 -2.40 15.39
CA ASN A 13 -2.62 -1.09 14.83
C ASN A 13 -3.01 0.07 15.74
N ASP A 14 -4.19 0.02 16.35
CA ASP A 14 -4.67 1.02 17.31
C ASP A 14 -3.73 1.10 18.54
N ARG A 15 -3.21 -0.04 19.01
CA ARG A 15 -2.22 -0.09 20.11
C ARG A 15 -0.90 0.57 19.73
N LEU A 16 -0.46 0.39 18.48
CA LEU A 16 0.76 1.03 17.97
C LEU A 16 0.57 2.54 17.78
N ALA A 17 -0.64 2.96 17.35
CA ALA A 17 -0.97 4.39 17.20
C ALA A 17 -0.92 5.15 18.54
N LEU A 18 -1.28 4.51 19.65
CA LEU A 18 -1.16 5.10 20.99
C LEU A 18 0.29 5.32 21.46
N MET A 19 1.28 4.75 20.75
CA MET A 19 2.71 4.87 21.08
C MET A 19 3.49 5.82 20.14
N GLY A 20 2.85 6.39 19.12
CA GLY A 20 3.46 7.34 18.19
C GLY A 20 2.86 8.75 18.32
N PRO A 21 3.66 9.83 18.19
CA PRO A 21 3.10 11.18 18.09
C PRO A 21 2.30 11.32 16.78
N ASP A 22 1.28 12.18 16.78
CA ASP A 22 0.32 12.46 15.69
C ASP A 22 0.91 12.93 14.33
N SER A 23 2.21 12.75 14.11
CA SER A 23 2.99 13.26 12.97
C SER A 23 2.61 12.70 11.60
N ASN A 24 1.84 11.61 11.53
CA ASN A 24 1.43 11.05 10.23
C ASN A 24 0.42 11.94 9.49
N ASN A 25 -0.39 12.73 10.22
CA ASN A 25 -1.38 13.61 9.59
C ASN A 25 -0.75 14.88 9.00
N ASP A 26 0.31 15.40 9.61
CA ASP A 26 0.98 16.62 9.14
C ASP A 26 1.86 16.37 7.90
N LEU A 27 2.43 15.16 7.76
CA LEU A 27 3.22 14.80 6.57
C LEU A 27 2.35 14.53 5.32
N LEU A 28 1.08 14.15 5.51
CA LEU A 28 0.10 13.93 4.43
C LEU A 28 -0.51 15.24 3.88
N MET A 29 -0.28 16.39 4.54
CA MET A 29 -0.83 17.70 4.19
C MET A 29 -0.05 18.44 3.09
N ASN A 30 0.94 17.81 2.46
CA ASN A 30 1.51 18.32 1.21
C ASN A 30 0.51 18.08 0.06
N LYS A 31 -0.04 19.18 -0.45
CA LYS A 31 -1.16 19.27 -1.41
C LYS A 31 -1.00 18.51 -2.73
N ASP A 32 0.17 17.92 -3.00
CA ASP A 32 0.48 17.25 -4.27
C ASP A 32 0.34 15.73 -4.25
N ASN A 33 0.04 15.10 -3.09
CA ASN A 33 -0.11 13.65 -3.02
C ASN A 33 -1.58 13.21 -3.12
N SER A 34 -2.05 12.94 -4.35
CA SER A 34 -3.40 12.41 -4.62
C SER A 34 -3.73 11.14 -3.82
N MET A 35 -2.73 10.33 -3.47
CA MET A 35 -2.91 9.09 -2.70
C MET A 35 -3.11 9.37 -1.20
N ALA A 36 -2.42 10.36 -0.64
CA ALA A 36 -2.62 10.81 0.73
C ALA A 36 -4.08 11.28 0.96
N GLN A 37 -4.60 12.09 0.04
CA GLN A 37 -6.00 12.54 0.10
C GLN A 37 -7.00 11.38 -0.03
N SER A 38 -6.67 10.37 -0.84
CA SER A 38 -7.47 9.15 -0.96
C SER A 38 -7.53 8.42 0.39
N VAL A 39 -6.39 8.21 1.05
CA VAL A 39 -6.31 7.55 2.37
C VAL A 39 -7.10 8.32 3.43
N LEU A 40 -6.95 9.64 3.48
CA LEU A 40 -7.65 10.49 4.45
C LEU A 40 -9.18 10.47 4.28
N SER A 41 -9.67 10.30 3.06
CA SER A 41 -11.12 10.25 2.79
C SER A 41 -11.82 9.11 3.53
N PHE A 42 -11.11 8.01 3.83
CA PHE A 42 -11.64 6.87 4.56
C PHE A 42 -11.66 7.06 6.06
N ARG A 43 -11.01 8.08 6.63
CA ARG A 43 -10.96 8.28 8.09
C ARG A 43 -12.24 8.96 8.60
N GLY A 44 -12.96 8.30 9.49
CA GLY A 44 -14.10 8.88 10.19
C GLY A 44 -13.69 9.84 11.31
N LYS A 45 -14.57 10.79 11.64
CA LYS A 45 -14.39 11.69 12.81
C LYS A 45 -14.50 10.96 14.15
N HIS A 46 -15.34 9.92 14.20
CA HIS A 46 -15.58 9.11 15.38
C HIS A 46 -15.60 7.63 15.00
N ILE A 47 -15.12 6.79 15.90
CA ILE A 47 -15.18 5.34 15.76
C ILE A 47 -16.66 4.90 15.83
N PRO A 48 -17.17 4.15 14.84
CA PRO A 48 -18.53 3.63 14.88
C PRO A 48 -18.76 2.70 16.09
N GLN A 49 -19.92 2.82 16.74
CA GLN A 49 -20.29 1.99 17.90
C GLN A 49 -20.62 0.53 17.52
N ILE A 50 -20.93 0.29 16.24
CA ILE A 50 -21.25 -1.04 15.73
C ILE A 50 -19.95 -1.85 15.54
N SER A 51 -19.92 -3.08 16.06
CA SER A 51 -18.78 -3.97 15.85
C SER A 51 -18.64 -4.37 14.38
N LEU A 52 -17.44 -4.79 13.96
CA LEU A 52 -17.24 -5.28 12.59
C LEU A 52 -18.17 -6.45 12.28
N GLU A 53 -18.33 -7.39 13.21
CA GLU A 53 -19.23 -8.52 13.03
C GLU A 53 -20.68 -8.08 12.74
N GLN A 54 -21.23 -7.19 13.56
CA GLN A 54 -22.58 -6.66 13.37
C GLN A 54 -22.69 -5.88 12.06
N TYR A 55 -21.64 -5.16 11.66
CA TYR A 55 -21.61 -4.42 10.42
C TYR A 55 -21.62 -5.35 9.19
N PHE A 56 -20.80 -6.39 9.18
CA PHE A 56 -20.80 -7.41 8.13
C PHE A 56 -22.13 -8.15 8.04
N GLN A 57 -22.73 -8.54 9.18
CA GLN A 57 -24.06 -9.16 9.22
C GLN A 57 -25.12 -8.23 8.64
N ARG A 58 -25.07 -6.93 8.98
CA ARG A 58 -25.97 -5.92 8.42
C ARG A 58 -25.81 -5.82 6.90
N ILE A 59 -24.57 -5.77 6.41
CA ILE A 59 -24.29 -5.72 4.97
C ILE A 59 -24.88 -6.95 4.28
N GLN A 60 -24.55 -8.16 4.74
CA GLN A 60 -25.03 -9.41 4.14
C GLN A 60 -26.55 -9.55 4.18
N LYS A 61 -27.22 -9.05 5.23
CA LYS A 61 -28.68 -9.09 5.37
C LYS A 61 -29.42 -8.24 4.33
N TYR A 62 -28.89 -7.05 4.01
CA TYR A 62 -29.59 -6.09 3.13
C TYR A 62 -29.02 -6.05 1.70
N CYS A 63 -27.78 -6.48 1.53
CA CYS A 63 -27.10 -6.69 0.27
C CYS A 63 -26.46 -8.09 0.30
N PRO A 64 -27.16 -9.13 -0.18
CA PRO A 64 -26.58 -10.46 -0.33
C PRO A 64 -25.34 -10.39 -1.23
N ILE A 65 -24.23 -10.95 -0.74
CA ILE A 65 -22.91 -10.89 -1.37
C ILE A 65 -22.31 -12.30 -1.37
N THR A 66 -21.54 -12.63 -2.41
CA THR A 66 -20.84 -13.91 -2.53
C THR A 66 -19.59 -13.96 -1.65
N ASN A 67 -19.12 -15.17 -1.33
CA ASN A 67 -17.92 -15.33 -0.51
C ASN A 67 -16.66 -14.74 -1.17
N ASP A 68 -16.59 -14.79 -2.51
CA ASP A 68 -15.45 -14.30 -3.28
C ASP A 68 -15.23 -12.80 -3.07
N VAL A 69 -16.32 -12.04 -2.93
CA VAL A 69 -16.25 -10.61 -2.61
C VAL A 69 -15.63 -10.37 -1.22
N PHE A 70 -15.89 -11.24 -0.24
CA PHE A 70 -15.27 -11.09 1.08
C PHE A 70 -13.78 -11.41 1.06
N ILE A 71 -13.35 -12.39 0.26
CA ILE A 71 -11.93 -12.71 0.11
C ILE A 71 -11.21 -11.65 -0.73
N SER A 72 -11.87 -11.09 -1.76
CA SER A 72 -11.29 -10.01 -2.57
C SER A 72 -10.98 -8.76 -1.75
N LEU A 73 -11.76 -8.47 -0.69
CA LEU A 73 -11.44 -7.38 0.24
C LEU A 73 -10.05 -7.54 0.86
N LEU A 74 -9.66 -8.75 1.26
CA LEU A 74 -8.33 -9.00 1.84
C LEU A 74 -7.23 -8.74 0.82
N VAL A 75 -7.44 -9.18 -0.42
CA VAL A 75 -6.53 -8.93 -1.54
C VAL A 75 -6.37 -7.42 -1.77
N TYR A 76 -7.48 -6.69 -1.85
CA TYR A 76 -7.47 -5.25 -2.11
C TYR A 76 -6.83 -4.47 -0.96
N PHE A 77 -7.14 -4.80 0.30
CA PHE A 77 -6.51 -4.15 1.44
C PHE A 77 -4.99 -4.39 1.49
N ASP A 78 -4.52 -5.60 1.16
CA ASP A 78 -3.10 -5.90 1.07
C ASP A 78 -2.42 -5.13 -0.08
N ARG A 79 -3.03 -5.12 -1.28
CA ARG A 79 -2.53 -4.36 -2.44
C ARG A 79 -2.44 -2.86 -2.14
N ILE A 80 -3.49 -2.30 -1.54
CA ILE A 80 -3.53 -0.89 -1.11
C ILE A 80 -2.40 -0.60 -0.11
N SER A 81 -2.26 -1.45 0.92
CA SER A 81 -1.23 -1.25 1.95
C SER A 81 0.17 -1.25 1.34
N LYS A 82 0.48 -2.24 0.50
CA LYS A 82 1.77 -2.31 -0.21
C LYS A 82 2.02 -1.09 -1.08
N ARG A 83 1.02 -0.66 -1.85
CA ARG A 83 1.16 0.47 -2.75
C ARG A 83 1.41 1.77 -1.99
N CYS A 84 0.58 2.06 -0.98
CA CYS A 84 0.72 3.29 -0.20
C CYS A 84 2.06 3.34 0.54
N ASN A 85 2.57 2.21 1.02
CA ASN A 85 3.81 2.20 1.81
C ASN A 85 5.08 2.14 0.94
N ASN A 86 4.97 1.73 -0.33
CA ASN A 86 6.06 1.81 -1.30
C ASN A 86 6.25 3.23 -1.89
N CYS A 87 5.31 4.16 -1.67
CA CYS A 87 5.39 5.54 -2.16
C CYS A 87 6.17 6.49 -1.25
N VAL A 88 6.76 6.01 -0.15
CA VAL A 88 7.67 6.82 0.69
C VAL A 88 9.07 6.74 0.08
N PRO A 89 9.62 7.83 -0.48
CA PRO A 89 11.04 7.89 -0.77
C PRO A 89 11.76 7.84 0.58
N SER A 90 12.63 6.84 0.78
CA SER A 90 13.62 6.90 1.85
C SER A 90 14.33 8.25 1.74
N GLN A 91 14.26 9.08 2.79
CA GLN A 91 14.94 10.38 2.78
C GLN A 91 16.43 10.16 2.48
N ASP A 92 16.87 10.74 1.36
CA ASP A 92 18.28 10.90 1.02
C ASP A 92 18.98 11.68 2.13
N ASN A 93 20.17 11.21 2.51
CA ASN A 93 21.07 11.89 3.44
C ASN A 93 21.38 13.31 2.94
N PRO A 94 21.17 14.36 3.75
CA PRO A 94 21.86 15.62 3.54
C PRO A 94 23.18 15.55 4.30
N ASP A 95 24.30 15.58 3.60
CA ASP A 95 25.54 16.25 4.02
C ASP A 95 26.59 16.06 2.90
N GLY A 96 26.90 17.16 2.22
CA GLY A 96 28.03 17.24 1.30
C GLY A 96 29.28 17.73 2.01
N GLU A 97 30.46 17.37 1.49
CA GLU A 97 31.58 18.30 1.29
C GLU A 97 32.65 17.70 0.33
N ASP A 98 32.85 18.42 -0.78
CA ASP A 98 34.08 18.78 -1.51
C ASP A 98 35.17 17.76 -1.91
N THR A 99 35.50 17.74 -3.21
CA THR A 99 36.68 18.47 -3.72
C THR A 99 36.74 18.61 -5.24
N ASN A 100 37.13 19.83 -5.64
CA ASN A 100 37.48 20.38 -6.95
C ASN A 100 38.29 19.49 -7.91
N ASN A 101 38.02 19.62 -9.23
CA ASN A 101 39.08 20.03 -10.17
C ASN A 101 38.54 20.75 -11.42
N LYS A 102 39.23 21.83 -11.80
CA LYS A 102 38.95 22.77 -12.89
C LYS A 102 39.28 22.17 -14.27
N ASN A 103 38.54 22.59 -15.31
CA ASN A 103 39.08 23.39 -16.43
C ASN A 103 38.12 23.42 -17.63
N GLY A 104 38.05 24.58 -18.28
CA GLY A 104 37.72 24.68 -19.70
C GLY A 104 36.52 25.56 -20.03
N ASN A 105 36.81 26.80 -20.41
CA ASN A 105 35.92 27.70 -21.14
C ASN A 105 35.35 27.01 -22.39
N ASP A 106 34.11 27.33 -22.76
CA ASP A 106 33.88 28.19 -23.94
C ASP A 106 32.39 28.56 -24.03
N ASN A 107 32.17 29.86 -24.23
CA ASN A 107 30.89 30.42 -24.65
C ASN A 107 30.56 29.88 -26.04
N ASP A 108 29.31 29.49 -26.27
CA ASP A 108 28.64 29.93 -27.50
C ASP A 108 27.12 29.90 -27.33
N ASN A 109 26.54 31.07 -27.61
CA ASN A 109 25.14 31.26 -27.88
C ASN A 109 24.77 30.51 -29.16
N ASN A 110 23.62 29.84 -29.18
CA ASN A 110 22.53 30.25 -30.07
C ASN A 110 21.28 29.39 -29.86
N ASN A 111 20.17 30.09 -29.76
CA ASN A 111 18.84 29.58 -30.03
C ASN A 111 18.82 28.93 -31.42
N ASP A 112 18.16 27.79 -31.56
CA ASP A 112 17.30 27.60 -32.71
C ASP A 112 16.08 26.73 -32.41
N TYR A 113 15.07 27.07 -33.19
CA TYR A 113 13.65 26.85 -33.04
C TYR A 113 13.22 25.47 -33.57
N TYR A 114 12.11 24.98 -33.01
CA TYR A 114 11.08 24.11 -33.59
C TYR A 114 11.34 22.64 -34.01
N ASN A 115 10.52 21.81 -33.35
CA ASN A 115 9.54 20.89 -33.93
C ASN A 115 9.97 19.56 -34.59
N SER A 116 9.49 18.50 -33.94
CA SER A 116 8.55 17.50 -34.49
C SER A 116 8.89 16.83 -35.82
N ASN A 117 9.12 15.52 -35.76
CA ASN A 117 8.20 14.48 -36.22
C ASN A 117 9.02 13.19 -36.43
N ILE A 118 8.61 12.09 -35.78
CA ILE A 118 7.82 11.02 -36.41
C ILE A 118 8.47 10.54 -37.71
N ASN A 119 9.14 9.38 -37.67
CA ASN A 119 8.63 8.20 -38.35
C ASN A 119 9.38 6.92 -37.97
N ASN A 120 8.56 5.87 -37.83
CA ASN A 120 8.89 4.46 -37.86
C ASN A 120 9.82 4.10 -39.04
N SER A 121 10.74 3.14 -38.85
CA SER A 121 10.58 1.78 -39.38
C SER A 121 11.80 0.92 -39.09
N SER A 122 11.52 -0.27 -38.57
CA SER A 122 12.13 -1.58 -38.86
C SER A 122 13.48 -1.64 -39.59
N ASN A 123 14.46 -2.32 -38.99
CA ASN A 123 14.86 -3.68 -39.39
C ASN A 123 16.24 -4.09 -38.86
N ASN A 124 16.35 -5.41 -38.69
CA ASN A 124 17.52 -6.27 -38.86
C ASN A 124 18.61 -6.34 -37.78
N SER A 125 18.54 -7.48 -37.07
CA SER A 125 19.45 -8.61 -37.22
C SER A 125 20.96 -8.45 -36.97
N ASN A 126 21.36 -9.30 -36.03
CA ASN A 126 22.46 -10.27 -36.11
C ASN A 126 23.83 -9.92 -35.52
N ASN A 127 24.30 -10.96 -34.83
CA ASN A 127 25.67 -11.40 -34.55
C ASN A 127 26.36 -10.76 -33.35
N ASN A 128 26.55 -11.51 -32.27
CA ASN A 128 27.41 -12.69 -32.05
C ASN A 128 28.83 -12.31 -31.63
N ASN A 129 29.20 -12.94 -30.52
CA ASN A 129 30.50 -13.53 -30.20
C ASN A 129 31.62 -12.65 -29.58
N ASN A 130 31.79 -12.97 -28.29
CA ASN A 130 32.96 -13.66 -27.72
C ASN A 130 34.12 -12.85 -27.14
N ASN A 131 34.31 -13.17 -25.85
CA ASN A 131 35.56 -13.51 -25.17
C ASN A 131 36.67 -12.46 -25.13
N SER A 132 37.06 -12.11 -23.89
CA SER A 132 38.40 -12.50 -23.45
C SER A 132 38.51 -12.57 -21.92
N SER A 133 38.96 -13.72 -21.44
CA SER A 133 39.50 -13.97 -20.12
C SER A 133 40.85 -13.25 -19.95
N ASN A 134 41.18 -12.77 -18.74
CA ASN A 134 42.39 -13.22 -18.03
C ASN A 134 42.60 -12.56 -16.65
N ASN A 135 42.78 -13.44 -15.66
CA ASN A 135 43.81 -13.51 -14.62
C ASN A 135 43.94 -12.45 -13.50
N ASN A 136 43.57 -12.91 -12.29
CA ASN A 136 44.35 -12.99 -11.05
C ASN A 136 45.59 -12.08 -10.87
N SER A 137 45.62 -11.34 -9.75
CA SER A 137 46.62 -11.56 -8.69
C SER A 137 46.27 -10.84 -7.38
N ASN A 138 46.45 -11.56 -6.28
CA ASN A 138 46.49 -11.09 -4.89
C ASN A 138 47.66 -10.12 -4.65
N ASN A 139 47.50 -9.19 -3.70
CA ASN A 139 48.34 -9.19 -2.49
C ASN A 139 47.89 -8.18 -1.43
N ASN A 140 47.92 -8.68 -0.19
CA ASN A 140 47.77 -8.01 1.10
C ASN A 140 48.79 -6.89 1.35
N SER A 141 48.43 -5.89 2.16
CA SER A 141 49.28 -5.36 3.23
C SER A 141 48.47 -4.60 4.28
N ASN A 142 48.68 -4.99 5.54
CA ASN A 142 48.18 -4.41 6.79
C ASN A 142 48.57 -2.94 7.00
N SER A 143 47.74 -2.19 7.74
CA SER A 143 48.24 -1.42 8.90
C SER A 143 47.13 -1.13 9.92
N ASN A 144 47.56 -1.05 11.17
CA ASN A 144 46.83 -1.13 12.43
C ASN A 144 46.16 0.19 12.90
N ASN A 145 45.27 0.00 13.88
CA ASN A 145 44.95 0.87 15.03
C ASN A 145 44.03 2.10 14.83
N ASN A 146 42.81 2.03 15.37
CA ASN A 146 42.51 2.50 16.73
C ASN A 146 41.04 2.28 17.08
N GLY A 147 40.79 1.81 18.30
CA GLY A 147 39.44 1.64 18.84
C GLY A 147 38.81 2.98 19.21
N ILE A 148 37.56 3.17 18.78
CA ILE A 148 36.59 4.06 19.42
C ILE A 148 35.27 3.30 19.45
N ASN A 149 34.67 3.29 20.64
CA ASN A 149 33.46 2.56 21.01
C ASN A 149 32.26 2.87 20.10
N GLU A 150 31.89 1.95 19.22
CA GLU A 150 30.56 1.95 18.59
C GLU A 150 29.54 1.42 19.60
N LYS A 151 28.85 2.37 20.24
CA LYS A 151 27.55 2.09 20.86
C LYS A 151 26.61 1.68 19.73
N ASN A 152 26.18 0.42 19.75
CA ASN A 152 25.10 -0.13 18.93
C ASN A 152 23.83 0.72 19.05
N HIS A 153 23.69 1.73 18.20
CA HIS A 153 22.39 2.28 17.86
C HIS A 153 21.75 1.34 16.83
N ASN A 154 21.06 0.31 17.33
CA ASN A 154 20.01 -0.36 16.57
C ASN A 154 18.86 0.65 16.40
N SER A 155 19.05 1.60 15.48
CA SER A 155 17.96 2.40 14.95
C SER A 155 17.14 1.44 14.09
N GLN A 156 16.12 0.82 14.69
CA GLN A 156 15.03 0.25 13.92
C GLN A 156 14.48 1.38 13.06
N HIS A 157 14.82 1.40 11.77
CA HIS A 157 14.19 2.27 10.79
C HIS A 157 12.70 1.92 10.78
N GLN A 158 11.91 2.66 11.56
CA GLN A 158 10.47 2.49 11.64
C GLN A 158 9.91 3.05 10.33
N GLN A 159 9.73 2.16 9.36
CA GLN A 159 9.22 2.48 8.04
C GLN A 159 7.88 3.19 8.17
N LEU A 160 7.84 4.48 7.85
CA LEU A 160 6.63 5.32 7.91
C LEU A 160 5.57 4.69 7.03
N GLN A 161 4.49 4.19 7.63
CA GLN A 161 3.37 3.62 6.89
C GLN A 161 2.38 4.75 6.58
N ILE A 162 2.16 5.03 5.29
CA ILE A 162 1.20 6.04 4.82
C ILE A 162 -0.24 5.54 5.04
N PHE A 163 -0.47 4.25 4.81
CA PHE A 163 -1.77 3.63 5.01
C PHE A 163 -1.70 2.62 6.16
N VAL A 164 -2.48 2.88 7.20
CA VAL A 164 -2.68 1.98 8.33
C VAL A 164 -4.17 1.75 8.52
N MET A 165 -4.59 0.49 8.54
CA MET A 165 -5.97 0.12 8.82
C MET A 165 -6.24 0.20 10.32
N ASP A 166 -7.17 1.06 10.73
CA ASP A 166 -7.46 1.38 12.12
C ASP A 166 -8.97 1.38 12.39
N SER A 167 -9.36 1.58 13.65
CA SER A 167 -10.79 1.64 14.03
C SER A 167 -11.54 2.84 13.45
N TYR A 168 -10.84 3.87 12.96
CA TYR A 168 -11.46 5.08 12.39
C TYR A 168 -11.78 4.93 10.90
N ASN A 169 -11.03 4.10 10.16
CA ASN A 169 -11.18 3.97 8.72
C ASN A 169 -11.85 2.68 8.24
N ILE A 170 -11.80 1.61 9.04
CA ILE A 170 -12.19 0.27 8.61
C ILE A 170 -13.63 0.18 8.07
N HIS A 171 -14.63 0.77 8.74
CA HIS A 171 -16.03 0.63 8.29
C HIS A 171 -16.25 1.26 6.92
N ARG A 172 -15.59 2.40 6.66
CA ARG A 172 -15.64 3.10 5.37
C ARG A 172 -14.91 2.32 4.28
N LEU A 173 -13.75 1.74 4.62
CA LEU A 173 -13.01 0.84 3.72
C LEU A 173 -13.82 -0.39 3.34
N ILE A 174 -14.52 -1.01 4.30
CA ILE A 174 -15.36 -2.19 4.05
C ILE A 174 -16.50 -1.85 3.10
N ILE A 175 -17.29 -0.81 3.35
CA ILE A 175 -18.47 -0.54 2.49
C ILE A 175 -18.06 -0.11 1.08
N ALA A 176 -16.99 0.66 0.94
CA ALA A 176 -16.45 1.04 -0.37
C ALA A 176 -15.89 -0.19 -1.11
N GLY A 177 -15.06 -0.99 -0.43
CA GLY A 177 -14.48 -2.21 -0.98
C GLY A 177 -15.56 -3.22 -1.39
N VAL A 178 -16.61 -3.41 -0.59
CA VAL A 178 -17.73 -4.30 -0.91
C VAL A 178 -18.49 -3.79 -2.14
N THR A 179 -18.73 -2.48 -2.22
CA THR A 179 -19.43 -1.88 -3.36
C THR A 179 -18.66 -2.11 -4.66
N VAL A 180 -17.36 -1.79 -4.66
CA VAL A 180 -16.47 -1.97 -5.81
C VAL A 180 -16.35 -3.45 -6.19
N SER A 181 -16.05 -4.31 -5.22
CA SER A 181 -15.86 -5.75 -5.43
C SER A 181 -17.11 -6.41 -5.99
N THR A 182 -18.29 -6.08 -5.45
CA THR A 182 -19.55 -6.66 -5.92
C THR A 182 -19.85 -6.23 -7.35
N LYS A 183 -19.65 -4.94 -7.68
CA LYS A 183 -19.84 -4.46 -9.06
C LYS A 183 -18.85 -5.08 -10.05
N PHE A 184 -17.67 -5.47 -9.58
CA PHE A 184 -16.65 -6.08 -10.43
C PHE A 184 -16.86 -7.58 -10.63
N PHE A 185 -17.17 -8.32 -9.57
CA PHE A 185 -17.27 -9.79 -9.61
C PHE A 185 -18.69 -10.33 -9.85
N SER A 186 -19.73 -9.56 -9.56
CA SER A 186 -21.11 -10.05 -9.60
C SER A 186 -21.90 -9.40 -10.72
N ASP A 187 -22.58 -10.23 -11.53
CA ASP A 187 -23.52 -9.77 -12.55
C ASP A 187 -24.74 -9.06 -11.95
N LEU A 188 -25.06 -9.37 -10.68
CA LEU A 188 -26.13 -8.75 -9.91
C LEU A 188 -25.54 -7.86 -8.82
N PHE A 189 -25.64 -6.55 -9.01
CA PHE A 189 -25.23 -5.55 -8.03
C PHE A 189 -26.36 -4.55 -7.76
N TYR A 190 -26.31 -3.91 -6.59
CA TYR A 190 -27.30 -2.91 -6.21
C TYR A 190 -26.83 -1.49 -6.52
N SER A 191 -27.75 -0.52 -6.50
CA SER A 191 -27.38 0.89 -6.63
C SER A 191 -26.59 1.38 -5.42
N ASN A 192 -25.74 2.39 -5.64
CA ASN A 192 -24.98 3.05 -4.57
C ASN A 192 -25.88 3.59 -3.46
N SER A 193 -27.08 4.07 -3.81
CA SER A 193 -28.05 4.52 -2.80
C SER A 193 -28.41 3.41 -1.81
N ARG A 194 -28.52 2.16 -2.27
CA ARG A 194 -28.76 1.02 -1.38
C ARG A 194 -27.56 0.77 -0.47
N TYR A 195 -26.37 0.66 -1.04
CA TYR A 195 -25.13 0.45 -0.26
C TYR A 195 -24.91 1.57 0.76
N ALA A 196 -25.19 2.83 0.42
CA ALA A 196 -25.04 3.97 1.32
C ALA A 196 -26.00 3.87 2.52
N ARG A 197 -27.27 3.51 2.28
CA ARG A 197 -28.26 3.29 3.35
C ARG A 197 -27.87 2.14 4.26
N VAL A 198 -27.35 1.05 3.70
CA VAL A 198 -26.85 -0.10 4.48
C VAL A 198 -25.62 0.30 5.29
N GLY A 199 -24.68 1.03 4.69
CA GLY A 199 -23.46 1.50 5.31
C GLY A 199 -23.64 2.62 6.34
N GLY A 200 -24.81 3.27 6.35
CA GLY A 200 -25.12 4.38 7.27
C GLY A 200 -24.44 5.70 6.90
N ILE A 201 -24.07 5.87 5.63
CA ILE A 201 -23.38 7.05 5.11
C ILE A 201 -24.21 7.73 4.02
N SER A 202 -23.90 8.98 3.69
CA SER A 202 -24.61 9.67 2.61
C SER A 202 -24.26 9.06 1.25
N LEU A 203 -25.16 9.18 0.28
CA LEU A 203 -24.90 8.70 -1.09
C LEU A 203 -23.68 9.40 -1.71
N GLN A 204 -23.58 10.72 -1.54
CA GLN A 204 -22.46 11.50 -2.06
C GLN A 204 -21.13 11.03 -1.48
N GLU A 205 -21.11 10.77 -0.17
CA GLU A 205 -19.96 10.22 0.54
C GLU A 205 -19.59 8.83 0.02
N LEU A 206 -20.55 7.91 -0.12
CA LEU A 206 -20.25 6.59 -0.69
C LEU A 206 -19.68 6.70 -2.12
N ASN A 207 -20.25 7.56 -2.96
CA ASN A 207 -19.75 7.74 -4.32
C ASN A 207 -18.31 8.25 -4.33
N ASN A 208 -17.96 9.18 -3.43
CA ASN A 208 -16.58 9.62 -3.27
C ASN A 208 -15.69 8.48 -2.77
N LEU A 209 -16.08 7.77 -1.72
CA LEU A 209 -15.30 6.65 -1.17
C LEU A 209 -15.09 5.53 -2.19
N GLU A 210 -16.09 5.24 -3.03
CA GLU A 210 -15.95 4.30 -4.14
C GLU A 210 -14.85 4.72 -5.13
N LEU A 211 -14.86 5.98 -5.55
CA LEU A 211 -13.82 6.51 -6.44
C LEU A 211 -12.44 6.48 -5.78
N GLN A 212 -12.33 6.92 -4.53
CA GLN A 212 -11.05 6.91 -3.80
C GLN A 212 -10.53 5.48 -3.62
N PHE A 213 -11.41 4.50 -3.42
CA PHE A 213 -11.02 3.09 -3.31
C PHE A 213 -10.45 2.58 -4.63
N LEU A 214 -11.09 2.90 -5.75
CA LEU A 214 -10.61 2.57 -7.09
C LEU A 214 -9.24 3.19 -7.38
N LEU A 215 -9.04 4.46 -7.00
CA LEU A 215 -7.76 5.16 -7.14
C LEU A 215 -6.66 4.51 -6.28
N MET A 216 -6.96 4.12 -5.05
CA MET A 216 -6.01 3.41 -4.18
C MET A 216 -5.65 2.01 -4.71
N CYS A 217 -6.57 1.35 -5.40
CA CYS A 217 -6.33 0.12 -6.13
C CYS A 217 -5.69 0.33 -7.51
N ASP A 218 -5.55 1.58 -7.99
CA ASP A 218 -5.12 1.92 -9.36
C ASP A 218 -5.92 1.20 -10.44
N PHE A 219 -7.22 1.02 -10.18
CA PHE A 219 -8.14 0.24 -11.02
C PHE A 219 -7.71 -1.21 -11.28
N HIS A 220 -6.70 -1.72 -10.58
CA HIS A 220 -6.22 -3.11 -10.69
C HIS A 220 -7.08 -4.04 -9.83
N LEU A 221 -8.31 -4.28 -10.29
CA LEU A 221 -9.31 -5.09 -9.59
C LEU A 221 -9.30 -6.57 -9.96
N LEU A 222 -8.68 -6.94 -11.07
CA LEU A 222 -8.62 -8.34 -11.48
C LEU A 222 -7.82 -9.15 -10.44
N ILE A 223 -8.40 -10.27 -9.99
CA ILE A 223 -7.78 -11.22 -9.06
C ILE A 223 -7.85 -12.58 -9.73
N SER A 224 -6.71 -13.26 -9.84
CA SER A 224 -6.70 -14.62 -10.37
C SER A 224 -7.31 -15.59 -9.35
N VAL A 225 -7.83 -16.72 -9.83
CA VAL A 225 -8.43 -17.73 -8.94
C VAL A 225 -7.40 -18.28 -7.95
N GLU A 226 -6.13 -18.42 -8.38
CA GLU A 226 -5.03 -18.90 -7.55
C GLU A 226 -4.69 -17.90 -6.43
N GLU A 227 -4.75 -16.60 -6.74
CA GLU A 227 -4.56 -15.56 -5.72
C GLU A 227 -5.71 -15.59 -4.72
N LEU A 228 -6.96 -15.64 -5.19
CA LEU A 228 -8.14 -15.71 -4.32
C LEU A 228 -8.07 -16.93 -3.38
N GLN A 229 -7.74 -18.10 -3.93
CA GLN A 229 -7.58 -19.34 -3.16
C GLN A 229 -6.48 -19.21 -2.10
N ARG A 230 -5.34 -18.60 -2.44
CA ARG A 230 -4.26 -18.38 -1.48
C ARG A 230 -4.72 -17.56 -0.28
N TYR A 231 -5.48 -16.48 -0.51
CA TYR A 231 -6.01 -15.67 0.59
C TYR A 231 -7.08 -16.40 1.40
N ALA A 232 -7.91 -17.22 0.76
CA ALA A 232 -8.86 -18.09 1.46
C ALA A 232 -8.13 -19.10 2.38
N ASP A 233 -7.06 -19.73 1.88
CA ASP A 233 -6.24 -20.67 2.66
C ASP A 233 -5.55 -19.97 3.84
N LEU A 234 -5.01 -18.76 3.63
CA LEU A 234 -4.42 -17.96 4.70
C LEU A 234 -5.43 -17.61 5.78
N LEU A 235 -6.65 -17.21 5.39
CA LEU A 235 -7.73 -16.92 6.31
C LEU A 235 -8.16 -18.18 7.09
N ALA A 236 -8.22 -19.34 6.42
CA ALA A 236 -8.51 -20.62 7.05
C ALA A 236 -7.44 -21.03 8.07
N ARG A 237 -6.17 -20.93 7.71
CA ARG A 237 -5.03 -21.20 8.62
C ARG A 237 -5.03 -20.26 9.81
N PHE A 238 -5.27 -18.98 9.59
CA PHE A 238 -5.41 -18.00 10.67
C PHE A 238 -6.49 -18.42 11.68
N TRP A 239 -7.66 -18.83 11.17
CA TRP A 239 -8.78 -19.24 12.01
C TRP A 239 -8.46 -20.49 12.82
N GLN A 240 -7.85 -21.51 12.20
CA GLN A 240 -7.42 -22.73 12.89
C GLN A 240 -6.44 -22.43 14.05
N ASN A 241 -5.48 -21.53 13.81
CA ASN A 241 -4.52 -21.14 14.84
C ASN A 241 -5.18 -20.33 15.97
N ASN A 242 -6.17 -19.50 15.64
CA ASN A 242 -6.95 -18.76 16.63
C ASN A 242 -7.70 -19.71 17.57
N LEU A 243 -8.35 -20.76 17.03
CA LEU A 243 -9.04 -21.79 17.83
C LEU A 243 -8.11 -22.49 18.81
N LYS A 244 -6.95 -22.98 18.34
CA LYS A 244 -5.94 -23.64 19.19
C LYS A 244 -5.43 -22.74 20.32
N THR A 245 -5.28 -21.45 20.05
CA THR A 245 -4.83 -20.49 21.07
C THR A 245 -5.86 -20.37 22.18
N ASN A 246 -7.15 -20.35 21.84
CA ASN A 246 -8.23 -20.25 22.81
C ASN A 246 -8.45 -21.56 23.59
N GLU A 247 -8.18 -22.72 22.99
CA GLU A 247 -8.23 -24.02 23.69
C GLU A 247 -7.12 -24.19 24.73
N ASN A 248 -5.92 -23.65 24.48
CA ASN A 248 -4.80 -23.70 25.43
C ASN A 248 -4.89 -22.68 26.59
N LEU A 249 -5.91 -21.80 26.57
CA LEU A 249 -6.13 -20.76 27.59
C LEU A 249 -7.28 -21.10 28.57
N ASN A 250 -7.91 -22.27 28.41
CA ASN A 250 -8.92 -22.84 29.31
C ASN A 250 -8.38 -24.08 30.02
#